data_AF-A0A165EWR1-F1
#
_entry.id   AF-A0A165EWR1-F1
#
_cell.length_a   1.000
_cell.length_b   1.000
_cell.length_c   1.000
_cell.angle_alpha   90.00
_cell.angle_beta   90.00
_cell.angle_gamma   90.00
#
_symmetry.space_group_name_H-M   'P 1'
#
loop_
_entity.id
_entity.type
_entity.pdbx_description
1 polymer ?
#
loop_
_entity_poly.entity_id
_entity_poly.type
_entity_poly.pdbx_seq_one_letter_code
_entity_poly.pdbx_strand_id
1 'polypeptide(L)'
;MAPERIREVLERVKIGDDLSDGQRARVENLIREFADVFTLSLKEVRLVDFVEHKLGLPEGTTGPRMANQKPLTEPQREWLYKALDEMESCGGSQLLQRNGSRPLRWLRRIRARRA
;
A
#
# COMPACT_ATOMS: atom_id res chain seq x y z
N MET A 1 -4.75 19.86 12.18
CA MET A 1 -4.09 18.55 12.37
C MET A 1 -3.15 18.65 13.58
N ALA A 2 -2.97 17.59 14.38
CA ALA A 2 -2.12 17.67 15.56
C ALA A 2 -0.64 17.91 15.17
N PRO A 3 0.09 18.86 15.82
CA PRO A 3 1.49 19.16 15.48
C PRO A 3 2.41 17.92 15.51
N GLU A 4 2.16 17.02 16.45
CA GLU A 4 2.86 15.73 16.59
C GLU A 4 2.75 14.86 15.33
N ARG A 5 1.58 14.85 14.69
CA ARG A 5 1.35 14.05 13.49
C ARG A 5 2.13 14.61 12.29
N ILE A 6 2.18 15.93 12.16
CA ILE A 6 2.93 16.60 11.08
C ILE A 6 4.43 16.32 11.25
N ARG A 7 4.92 16.35 12.50
CA ARG A 7 6.31 15.99 12.80
C ARG A 7 6.63 14.56 12.38
N GLU A 8 5.78 13.60 12.74
CA GLU A 8 5.96 12.19 12.35
C GLU A 8 5.97 12.01 10.82
N VAL A 9 5.12 12.72 10.08
CA VAL A 9 5.13 12.69 8.61
C VAL A 9 6.47 13.21 8.08
N LEU A 10 6.94 14.35 8.57
CA LEU A 10 8.23 14.92 8.16
C LEU A 10 9.42 14.00 8.48
N GLU A 11 9.41 13.34 9.63
CA GLU A 11 10.46 12.38 10.02
C GLU A 11 10.49 11.13 9.13
N ARG A 12 9.33 10.70 8.63
CA ARG A 12 9.23 9.52 7.74
C ARG A 12 9.52 9.84 6.28
N VAL A 13 9.33 11.08 5.85
CA VAL A 13 9.61 11.49 4.48
C VAL A 13 11.12 11.68 4.30
N LYS A 14 11.72 10.87 3.42
CA LYS A 14 13.13 11.02 3.07
C LYS A 14 13.28 12.12 2.01
N ILE A 15 13.83 13.26 2.40
CA ILE A 15 14.21 14.36 1.50
C ILE A 15 15.68 14.18 1.10
N GLY A 16 15.97 14.18 -0.21
CA GLY A 16 17.34 14.04 -0.74
C GLY A 16 18.27 15.19 -0.34
N ASP A 17 19.57 14.92 -0.38
CA ASP A 17 20.62 15.89 0.00
C ASP A 17 21.03 16.81 -1.18
N ASP A 18 20.38 16.67 -2.32
CA ASP A 18 20.58 17.43 -3.56
C ASP A 18 19.84 18.79 -3.57
N LEU A 19 19.21 19.15 -2.46
CA LEU A 19 18.45 20.40 -2.32
C LEU A 19 19.24 21.44 -1.53
N SER A 20 19.24 22.68 -2.02
CA SER A 20 19.65 23.84 -1.22
C SER A 20 18.71 24.05 -0.03
N ASP A 21 19.16 24.76 1.00
CA ASP A 21 18.36 25.04 2.20
C ASP A 21 17.00 25.68 1.89
N GLY A 22 16.99 26.60 0.92
CA GLY A 22 15.76 27.26 0.46
C GLY A 22 14.79 26.30 -0.26
N GLN A 23 15.30 25.32 -1.00
CA GLN A 23 14.47 24.30 -1.64
C GLN A 23 13.96 23.28 -0.62
N ARG A 24 14.82 22.85 0.31
CA ARG A 24 14.43 21.95 1.40
C ARG A 24 13.32 22.57 2.25
N ALA A 25 13.43 23.84 2.62
CA ALA A 25 12.39 24.54 3.37
C ALA A 25 11.06 24.60 2.61
N ARG A 26 11.07 24.80 1.29
CA ARG A 26 9.85 24.76 0.46
C ARG A 26 9.21 23.37 0.45
N VAL A 27 10.01 22.32 0.31
CA VAL A 27 9.53 20.93 0.36
C VAL A 27 8.92 20.61 1.71
N GLU A 28 9.59 20.95 2.81
CA GLU A 28 9.05 20.74 4.14
C GLU A 28 7.73 21.50 4.36
N ASN A 29 7.64 22.74 3.91
CA ASN A 29 6.40 23.52 4.01
C ASN A 29 5.26 22.90 3.19
N LEU A 30 5.55 22.35 2.01
CA LEU A 30 4.57 21.63 1.21
C LEU A 30 4.08 20.36 1.93
N ILE A 31 4.99 19.61 2.54
CA ILE A 31 4.64 18.43 3.32
C ILE A 31 3.78 18.81 4.53
N ARG A 32 4.08 19.93 5.21
CA ARG A 32 3.28 20.45 6.33
C ARG A 32 1.87 20.86 5.87
N GLU A 33 1.77 21.52 4.72
CA GLU A 33 0.51 21.98 4.14
C GLU A 33 -0.42 20.81 3.81
N PHE A 34 0.13 19.74 3.21
CA PHE A 34 -0.63 18.57 2.76
C PHE A 34 -0.45 17.35 3.68
N ALA A 35 -0.13 17.58 4.96
CA ALA A 35 0.14 16.50 5.91
C ALA A 35 -1.05 15.54 6.10
N ASP A 36 -2.27 16.04 5.88
CA ASP A 36 -3.55 15.32 5.96
C ASP A 36 -3.74 14.26 4.87
N VAL A 37 -3.09 14.44 3.71
CA VAL A 37 -3.08 13.48 2.60
C VAL A 37 -2.24 12.25 2.94
N PHE A 38 -1.23 12.39 3.81
CA PHE A 38 -0.38 11.29 4.21
C PHE A 38 -1.05 10.41 5.26
N THR A 39 -1.13 9.11 4.97
CA THR A 39 -1.51 8.08 5.94
C THR A 39 -0.27 7.54 6.65
N LEU A 40 -0.27 7.58 7.99
CA LEU A 40 0.81 7.05 8.82
C LEU A 40 0.64 5.56 9.14
N SER A 41 -0.55 5.00 8.87
CA SER A 41 -0.85 3.58 9.01
C SER A 41 -1.85 3.11 7.96
N LEU A 42 -1.81 1.82 7.65
CA LEU A 42 -2.77 1.20 6.71
C LEU A 42 -4.23 1.27 7.21
N LYS A 43 -4.45 1.42 8.53
CA LYS A 43 -5.79 1.57 9.12
C LYS A 43 -6.48 2.88 8.75
N GLU A 44 -5.71 3.88 8.35
CA GLU A 44 -6.24 5.18 7.95
C GLU A 44 -6.71 5.19 6.49
N VAL A 45 -6.30 4.19 5.70
CA VAL A 45 -6.69 4.05 4.29
C VAL A 45 -8.16 3.69 4.22
N ARG A 46 -8.96 4.56 3.60
CA ARG A 46 -10.39 4.35 3.37
C ARG A 46 -10.65 4.08 1.89
N LEU A 47 -11.64 3.24 1.62
CA LEU A 47 -12.16 3.08 0.27
C LEU A 47 -12.85 4.35 -0.19
N VAL A 48 -12.55 4.74 -1.41
CA VAL A 48 -13.38 5.68 -2.18
C VAL A 48 -14.53 4.86 -2.75
N ASP A 49 -15.75 5.07 -2.24
CA ASP A 49 -16.95 4.34 -2.63
C ASP A 49 -17.73 5.01 -3.77
N PHE A 50 -17.37 6.24 -4.12
CA PHE A 50 -18.04 7.04 -5.15
C PHE A 50 -17.32 7.09 -6.50
N VAL A 51 -16.13 6.47 -6.63
CA VAL A 51 -15.37 6.39 -7.88
C VAL A 51 -14.91 4.97 -8.13
N GLU A 52 -15.21 4.45 -9.31
CA GLU A 52 -14.65 3.20 -9.81
C GLU A 52 -13.46 3.48 -10.72
N HIS A 53 -12.29 2.94 -10.36
CA HIS A 53 -11.12 2.97 -11.24
C HIS A 53 -11.25 1.92 -12.35
N LYS A 54 -11.45 2.38 -13.60
CA LYS A 54 -11.47 1.51 -14.78
C LYS A 54 -10.06 1.38 -15.34
N LEU A 55 -9.56 0.14 -15.44
CA LEU A 55 -8.23 -0.17 -15.99
C LEU A 55 -8.09 0.11 -17.50
N GLY A 56 -9.16 0.50 -18.19
CA GLY A 56 -9.13 0.87 -19.61
C GLY A 56 -8.75 -0.27 -20.55
N LEU A 57 -8.98 -1.52 -20.15
CA LEU A 57 -8.65 -2.69 -20.99
C LEU A 57 -9.65 -2.80 -22.15
N PRO A 58 -9.18 -2.99 -23.39
CA PRO A 58 -10.06 -3.29 -24.53
C PRO A 58 -10.89 -4.56 -24.28
N GLU A 59 -12.11 -4.59 -24.78
CA GLU A 59 -12.95 -5.79 -24.74
C GLU A 59 -12.25 -6.96 -25.45
N GLY A 60 -12.30 -8.15 -24.85
CA GLY A 60 -11.63 -9.34 -25.38
C GLY A 60 -10.15 -9.48 -25.01
N THR A 61 -9.57 -8.54 -24.25
CA THR A 61 -8.19 -8.66 -23.76
C THR A 61 -8.04 -9.91 -22.88
N THR A 62 -7.25 -10.89 -23.34
CA THR A 62 -6.94 -12.09 -22.56
C THR A 62 -5.64 -11.88 -21.80
N GLY A 63 -5.76 -11.57 -20.50
CA GLY A 63 -4.61 -11.47 -19.62
C GLY A 63 -4.05 -12.84 -19.18
N PRO A 64 -2.81 -12.89 -18.68
CA PRO A 64 -2.25 -14.09 -18.07
C PRO A 64 -3.10 -14.50 -16.86
N ARG A 65 -3.66 -15.72 -16.90
CA ARG A 65 -4.51 -16.27 -15.82
C ARG A 65 -3.71 -16.86 -14.65
N MET A 66 -2.42 -17.07 -14.84
CA MET A 66 -1.51 -17.59 -13.83
C MET A 66 -0.25 -16.72 -13.80
N ALA A 67 0.10 -16.27 -12.60
CA ALA A 67 1.38 -15.65 -12.32
C ALA A 67 2.32 -16.68 -11.68
N ASN A 68 3.52 -16.84 -12.24
CA ASN A 68 4.59 -17.56 -11.56
C ASN A 68 5.17 -16.63 -10.49
N GLN A 69 4.96 -16.98 -9.22
CA GLN A 69 5.56 -16.22 -8.12
C GLN A 69 7.08 -16.43 -8.12
N LYS A 70 7.83 -15.33 -7.95
CA LYS A 70 9.27 -15.43 -7.73
C LYS A 70 9.54 -16.14 -6.40
N PRO A 71 10.53 -17.03 -6.31
CA PRO A 71 10.98 -17.58 -5.04
C PRO A 71 11.54 -16.44 -4.17
N LEU A 72 11.15 -16.43 -2.89
CA LEU A 72 11.55 -15.41 -1.92
C LEU A 72 12.62 -15.98 -0.99
N THR A 73 13.64 -15.16 -0.68
CA THR A 73 14.58 -15.47 0.41
C THR A 73 13.86 -15.42 1.76
N GLU A 74 14.44 -16.01 2.81
CA GLU A 74 13.83 -16.03 4.14
C GLU A 74 13.49 -14.60 4.66
N PRO A 75 14.42 -13.63 4.61
CA PRO A 75 14.12 -12.28 5.10
C PRO A 75 13.02 -11.58 4.30
N GLN A 76 12.98 -11.80 2.98
CA GLN A 76 11.92 -11.24 2.12
C GLN A 76 10.55 -11.84 2.46
N ARG A 77 10.52 -13.13 2.79
CA ARG A 77 9.31 -13.86 3.11
C ARG A 77 8.72 -13.39 4.44
N GLU A 78 9.55 -13.27 5.48
CA GLU A 78 9.13 -12.75 6.79
C GLU A 78 8.56 -11.34 6.68
N TRP A 79 9.28 -10.45 5.98
CA TRP A 79 8.81 -9.08 5.75
C TRP A 79 7.48 -9.05 4.99
N LEU A 80 7.35 -9.81 3.90
CA LEU A 80 6.15 -9.84 3.08
C LEU A 80 4.94 -10.35 3.89
N TYR A 81 5.11 -11.42 4.66
CA TYR A 81 4.01 -11.95 5.46
C TYR A 81 3.58 -11.01 6.57
N LYS A 82 4.52 -10.33 7.23
CA LYS A 82 4.19 -9.31 8.22
C LYS A 82 3.35 -8.18 7.62
N ALA A 83 3.71 -7.70 6.43
CA ALA A 83 2.93 -6.69 5.71
C ALA A 83 1.54 -7.20 5.29
N LEU A 84 1.44 -8.46 4.85
CA LEU A 84 0.15 -9.10 4.51
C LEU A 84 -0.77 -9.24 5.72
N ASP A 85 -0.25 -9.64 6.87
CA ASP A 85 -1.02 -9.75 8.10
C ASP A 85 -1.48 -8.35 8.59
N GLU A 86 -0.63 -7.33 8.46
CA GLU A 86 -1.03 -5.94 8.74
C GLU A 86 -2.18 -5.48 7.82
N MET A 87 -2.07 -5.70 6.51
CA MET A 87 -3.13 -5.39 5.54
C MET A 87 -4.43 -6.15 5.83
N GLU A 88 -4.36 -7.44 6.18
CA GLU A 88 -5.52 -8.25 6.55
C GLU A 88 -6.21 -7.69 7.80
N SER A 89 -5.42 -7.30 8.82
CA SER A 89 -5.96 -6.71 10.06
C SER A 89 -6.68 -5.38 9.85
N CYS A 90 -6.36 -4.65 8.77
CA CYS A 90 -6.99 -3.38 8.41
C CYS A 90 -8.21 -3.56 7.48
N GLY A 91 -8.61 -4.81 7.18
CA GLY A 91 -9.69 -5.09 6.24
C GLY A 91 -9.29 -4.99 4.76
N GLY A 92 -7.98 -4.87 4.47
CA GLY A 92 -7.44 -4.81 3.11
C GLY A 92 -7.81 -6.03 2.25
N SER A 93 -7.95 -7.20 2.86
CA SER A 93 -8.36 -8.44 2.19
C SER A 93 -9.85 -8.49 1.84
N GLN A 94 -10.69 -7.71 2.51
CA GLN A 94 -12.10 -7.52 2.15
C GLN A 94 -12.26 -6.61 0.92
N LEU A 95 -11.29 -5.71 0.67
CA LEU A 95 -11.25 -4.84 -0.53
C LEU A 95 -11.17 -5.65 -1.84
N LEU A 96 -10.50 -6.81 -1.81
CA LEU A 96 -10.37 -7.71 -2.97
C LEU A 96 -11.58 -8.61 -3.20
N GLN A 97 -12.47 -8.77 -2.21
CA GLN A 97 -13.60 -9.70 -2.28
C GLN A 97 -14.87 -9.09 -2.89
N ARG A 98 -14.98 -7.74 -2.93
CA ARG A 98 -16.18 -7.05 -3.43
C ARG A 98 -16.34 -7.09 -4.96
N ASN A 99 -15.28 -7.46 -5.71
CA ASN A 99 -15.27 -7.58 -7.17
C ASN A 99 -15.40 -9.03 -7.70
N GLY A 100 -16.21 -9.87 -7.05
CA GLY A 100 -16.63 -11.17 -7.60
C GLY A 100 -15.55 -12.23 -7.77
N SER A 101 -14.31 -11.98 -7.33
CA SER A 101 -13.25 -12.98 -7.35
C SER A 101 -13.38 -13.90 -6.14
N ARG A 102 -13.72 -15.16 -6.43
CA ARG A 102 -13.83 -16.30 -5.50
C ARG A 102 -12.87 -16.22 -4.30
N PRO A 103 -13.30 -16.63 -3.10
CA PRO A 103 -12.54 -16.46 -1.87
C PRO A 103 -11.18 -17.17 -1.97
N LEU A 104 -10.13 -16.36 -2.11
CA LEU A 104 -8.75 -16.52 -1.65
C LEU A 104 -8.22 -17.96 -1.44
N ARG A 105 -8.45 -18.85 -2.43
CA ARG A 105 -7.71 -20.12 -2.55
C ARG A 105 -6.20 -19.89 -2.63
N TRP A 106 -5.79 -18.72 -3.12
CA TRP A 106 -4.41 -18.30 -3.24
C TRP A 106 -3.72 -18.05 -1.88
N LEU A 107 -4.35 -17.30 -0.96
CA LEU A 107 -3.83 -17.09 0.41
C LEU A 107 -3.82 -18.38 1.23
N ARG A 108 -4.84 -19.25 1.07
CA ARG A 108 -4.83 -20.60 1.67
C ARG A 108 -3.67 -21.46 1.15
N ARG A 109 -3.38 -21.40 -0.15
CA ARG A 109 -2.28 -22.16 -0.78
C ARG A 109 -0.88 -21.63 -0.41
N ILE A 110 -0.77 -20.32 -0.17
CA ILE A 110 0.42 -19.68 0.39
C ILE A 110 0.65 -20.14 1.83
N ARG A 111 -0.40 -20.10 2.68
CA ARG A 111 -0.31 -20.60 4.07
C ARG A 111 -0.09 -22.12 4.15
N ALA A 112 -0.53 -22.91 3.18
CA ALA A 112 -0.28 -24.35 3.14
C ALA A 112 1.19 -24.74 2.85
N ARG A 113 2.01 -23.81 2.31
CA ARG A 113 3.46 -23.99 2.14
C ARG A 113 4.28 -23.54 3.36
N ARG A 114 3.60 -23.22 4.47
CA ARG A 114 4.17 -22.86 5.78
C ARG A 114 4.46 -24.10 6.64
N ALA A 115 3.96 -25.27 6.25
CA ALA A 115 4.15 -26.55 6.94
C ALA A 115 5.23 -27.39 6.25
#